data_AF-A0A257M9P4-F1
#
_entry.id   AF-A0A257M9P4-F1
#
_cell.length_a   1.000
_cell.length_b   1.000
_cell.length_c   1.000
_cell.angle_alpha   90.00
_cell.angle_beta   90.00
_cell.angle_gamma   90.00
#
_symmetry.space_group_name_H-M   'P 1'
#
loop_
_entity.id
_entity.type
_entity.pdbx_description
1 polymer ?
#
loop_
_entity_poly.entity_id
_entity_poly.type
_entity_poly.pdbx_seq_one_letter_code
_entity_poly.pdbx_strand_id
1 'polypeptide(L)'
;LARQRRTPPKDLGLELLIMKQKRLLPEEIMPERFIEADEAQNYEPDHAGSFRIYLCRGRILASNESMTVAGSNARDILNTLIEKGLVSRLDHAGYLGRELEKAEIALRLKRNYVQDEPLWPAEKS
;
A
#
# COMPACT_ATOMS: atom_id res chain seq x y z
N LEU A 1 16.02 -3.00 23.54
CA LEU A 1 14.69 -2.76 24.17
C LEU A 1 14.19 -3.92 25.05
N ALA A 2 14.11 -5.18 24.57
CA ALA A 2 13.61 -6.31 25.39
C ALA A 2 14.48 -6.61 26.63
N ARG A 3 15.81 -6.53 26.48
CA ARG A 3 16.77 -6.67 27.59
C ARG A 3 16.66 -5.55 28.64
N GLN A 4 16.15 -4.37 28.26
CA GLN A 4 15.93 -3.24 29.17
C GLN A 4 14.64 -3.38 29.97
N ARG A 5 13.64 -4.14 29.49
CA ARG A 5 12.30 -4.20 30.11
C ARG A 5 12.07 -5.43 31.00
N ARG A 6 12.96 -6.44 30.98
CA ARG A 6 12.84 -7.71 31.74
C ARG A 6 11.46 -8.39 31.65
N THR A 7 10.65 -8.04 30.66
CA THR A 7 9.41 -8.73 30.35
C THR A 7 9.72 -9.73 29.24
N PRO A 8 9.20 -10.96 29.29
CA PRO A 8 9.14 -11.80 28.11
C PRO A 8 8.49 -10.99 26.98
N PRO A 9 8.82 -11.24 25.71
CA PRO A 9 8.14 -10.62 24.59
C PRO A 9 6.69 -11.11 24.57
N LYS A 10 5.84 -10.53 25.43
CA LYS A 10 4.60 -11.15 25.89
C LYS A 10 3.46 -11.11 24.87
N ASP A 11 3.66 -10.51 23.70
CA ASP A 11 2.64 -10.46 22.65
C ASP A 11 3.17 -10.78 21.23
N LEU A 12 4.44 -11.18 21.10
CA LEU A 12 5.06 -11.43 19.78
C LEU A 12 4.73 -12.82 19.18
N GLY A 13 4.24 -13.76 19.97
CA GLY A 13 4.22 -15.18 19.61
C GLY A 13 3.32 -15.56 18.43
N LEU A 14 2.11 -14.99 18.35
CA LEU A 14 1.11 -15.33 17.32
C LEU A 14 1.02 -14.28 16.20
N GLU A 15 1.23 -13.00 16.49
CA GLU A 15 1.12 -11.93 15.47
C GLU A 15 2.21 -12.03 14.39
N LEU A 16 3.40 -12.56 14.74
CA LEU A 16 4.48 -12.80 13.76
C LEU A 16 4.17 -13.91 12.75
N LEU A 17 3.24 -14.84 13.06
CA LEU A 17 2.86 -15.91 12.15
C LEU A 17 2.01 -15.43 10.97
N ILE A 18 1.33 -14.27 11.10
CA ILE A 18 0.42 -13.76 10.06
C ILE A 18 1.17 -13.51 8.74
N MET A 19 2.45 -13.10 8.81
CA MET A 19 3.27 -12.87 7.62
C MET A 19 3.97 -14.12 7.10
N LYS A 20 4.07 -15.19 7.90
CA LYS A 20 4.86 -16.36 7.53
C LYS A 20 4.08 -17.27 6.58
N GLN A 21 4.50 -17.31 5.32
CA GLN A 21 4.12 -18.39 4.42
C GLN A 21 4.89 -19.68 4.79
N LYS A 22 4.17 -20.75 5.15
CA LYS A 22 4.77 -22.03 5.56
C LYS A 22 5.31 -22.85 4.39
N ARG A 23 4.67 -22.76 3.22
CA ARG A 23 5.02 -23.50 2.00
C ARG A 23 5.12 -22.52 0.85
N LEU A 24 6.30 -22.38 0.29
CA LEU A 24 6.50 -21.63 -0.95
C LEU A 24 6.00 -22.46 -2.12
N LEU A 25 5.32 -21.82 -3.07
CA LEU A 25 5.00 -22.45 -4.35
C LEU A 25 6.28 -22.48 -5.20
N PRO A 26 6.44 -23.46 -6.10
CA PRO A 26 7.53 -23.43 -7.07
C PRO A 26 7.45 -22.14 -7.91
N GLU A 27 8.60 -21.57 -8.23
CA GLU A 27 8.69 -20.40 -9.10
C GLU A 27 8.35 -20.79 -10.54
N GLU A 28 7.75 -19.86 -11.28
CA GLU A 28 7.54 -19.99 -12.71
C GLU A 28 8.87 -19.88 -13.47
N ILE A 29 8.98 -20.53 -14.63
CA ILE A 29 10.21 -20.48 -15.44
C ILE A 29 10.37 -19.11 -16.07
N MET A 30 11.57 -18.52 -15.95
CA MET A 30 11.89 -17.24 -16.57
C MET A 30 11.79 -17.32 -18.10
N PRO A 31 11.09 -16.38 -18.77
CA PRO A 31 10.97 -16.39 -20.23
C PRO A 31 12.31 -16.04 -20.91
N GLU A 32 12.58 -16.64 -22.07
CA GLU A 32 13.80 -16.37 -22.86
C GLU A 32 13.90 -14.93 -23.39
N ARG A 33 12.74 -14.27 -23.58
CA ARG A 33 12.65 -12.90 -24.10
C ARG A 33 11.86 -12.04 -23.13
N PHE A 34 12.47 -10.96 -22.65
CA PHE A 34 11.84 -9.97 -21.78
C PHE A 34 12.46 -8.59 -22.00
N ILE A 35 11.79 -7.56 -21.48
CA ILE A 35 12.27 -6.18 -21.47
C ILE A 35 12.57 -5.82 -20.02
N GLU A 36 13.76 -5.26 -19.76
CA GLU A 36 14.14 -4.76 -18.44
C GLU A 36 13.33 -3.51 -18.07
N ALA A 37 12.95 -3.40 -16.81
CA ALA A 37 12.21 -2.24 -16.32
C ALA A 37 13.13 -1.01 -16.21
N ASP A 38 12.62 0.15 -16.63
CA ASP A 38 13.28 1.46 -16.46
C ASP A 38 12.52 2.28 -15.42
N GLU A 39 13.24 2.96 -14.54
CA GLU A 39 12.70 3.80 -13.47
C GLU A 39 12.43 5.24 -13.91
N ALA A 40 12.77 5.62 -15.15
CA ALA A 40 12.56 6.97 -15.64
C ALA A 40 11.06 7.34 -15.71
N GLN A 41 10.56 8.00 -14.66
CA GLN A 41 9.27 8.69 -14.66
C GLN A 41 9.44 10.17 -14.37
N ASN A 42 9.07 11.00 -15.35
CA ASN A 42 8.86 12.42 -15.11
C ASN A 42 7.52 12.57 -14.38
N TYR A 43 7.55 13.10 -13.16
CA TYR A 43 6.33 13.40 -12.43
C TYR A 43 5.63 14.61 -13.05
N GLU A 44 4.39 14.39 -13.49
CA GLU A 44 3.49 15.45 -13.92
C GLU A 44 2.20 15.39 -13.09
N PRO A 45 1.76 16.50 -12.48
CA PRO A 45 0.52 16.53 -11.72
C PRO A 45 -0.70 16.15 -12.57
N ASP A 46 -1.62 15.37 -12.01
CA ASP A 46 -2.90 15.06 -12.64
C ASP A 46 -3.84 16.29 -12.58
N HIS A 47 -4.40 16.67 -13.72
CA HIS A 47 -5.34 17.77 -13.84
C HIS A 47 -6.64 17.55 -13.04
N ALA A 48 -7.03 16.29 -12.81
CA ALA A 48 -8.20 15.94 -12.00
C ALA A 48 -7.97 16.12 -10.49
N GLY A 49 -6.73 16.44 -10.09
CA GLY A 49 -6.33 16.69 -8.71
C GLY A 49 -5.58 15.51 -8.08
N SER A 50 -5.01 15.75 -6.91
CA SER A 50 -4.31 14.73 -6.11
C SER A 50 -5.18 14.26 -4.95
N PHE A 51 -4.97 13.01 -4.53
CA PHE A 51 -5.65 12.43 -3.38
C PHE A 51 -4.67 12.16 -2.25
N ARG A 52 -5.06 12.59 -1.05
CA ARG A 52 -4.46 12.12 0.20
C ARG A 52 -5.14 10.83 0.61
N ILE A 53 -4.35 9.80 0.86
CA ILE A 53 -4.81 8.51 1.34
C ILE A 53 -4.54 8.40 2.85
N TYR A 54 -5.49 7.87 3.61
CA TYR A 54 -5.33 7.63 5.03
C TYR A 54 -6.31 6.56 5.55
N LEU A 55 -5.99 6.01 6.72
CA LEU A 55 -6.85 5.05 7.42
C LEU A 55 -7.69 5.77 8.48
N CYS A 56 -8.98 5.47 8.54
CA CYS A 56 -9.87 5.98 9.60
C CYS A 56 -10.96 4.95 9.94
N ARG A 57 -11.11 4.63 11.24
CA ARG A 57 -12.15 3.73 11.77
C ARG A 57 -12.31 2.43 10.98
N GLY A 58 -11.19 1.79 10.62
CA GLY A 58 -11.18 0.52 9.90
C GLY A 58 -11.49 0.62 8.40
N ARG A 59 -11.37 1.81 7.81
CA ARG A 59 -11.57 2.06 6.37
C ARG A 59 -10.37 2.79 5.77
N ILE A 60 -10.22 2.66 4.46
CA ILE A 60 -9.30 3.42 3.62
C ILE A 60 -10.07 4.59 3.03
N LEU A 61 -9.50 5.79 3.09
CA LEU A 61 -10.09 7.01 2.56
C LEU A 61 -9.11 7.63 1.58
N ALA A 62 -9.58 7.92 0.36
CA ALA A 62 -8.92 8.79 -0.60
C ALA A 62 -9.67 10.12 -0.62
N SER A 63 -9.02 11.21 -0.21
CA SER A 63 -9.66 12.53 -0.09
C SER A 63 -8.87 13.61 -0.80
N ASN A 64 -9.59 14.53 -1.44
CA ASN A 64 -9.08 15.80 -1.90
C ASN A 64 -9.98 16.94 -1.37
N GLU A 65 -9.81 18.16 -1.87
CA GLU A 65 -10.62 19.32 -1.44
C GLU A 65 -12.10 19.20 -1.78
N SER A 66 -12.42 18.49 -2.87
CA SER A 66 -13.77 18.41 -3.42
C SER A 66 -14.57 17.23 -2.90
N MET A 67 -13.90 16.11 -2.57
CA MET A 67 -14.58 14.88 -2.19
C MET A 67 -13.71 13.86 -1.46
N THR A 68 -14.38 12.87 -0.88
CA THR A 68 -13.78 11.72 -0.23
C THR A 68 -14.43 10.43 -0.71
N VAL A 69 -13.62 9.49 -1.17
CA VAL A 69 -14.03 8.11 -1.46
C VAL A 69 -13.52 7.22 -0.32
N ALA A 70 -14.42 6.46 0.28
CA ALA A 70 -14.10 5.58 1.40
C ALA A 70 -14.50 4.14 1.10
N GLY A 71 -13.65 3.19 1.46
CA GLY A 71 -13.89 1.76 1.23
C GLY A 71 -13.07 0.88 2.17
N SER A 72 -13.24 -0.43 2.02
CA SER A 72 -12.48 -1.45 2.75
C SER A 72 -11.46 -2.19 1.88
N ASN A 73 -11.44 -1.93 0.57
CA ASN A 73 -10.48 -2.48 -0.36
C ASN A 73 -10.02 -1.42 -1.37
N ALA A 74 -8.80 -1.58 -1.86
CA ALA A 74 -8.11 -0.64 -2.75
C ALA A 74 -8.76 -0.59 -4.14
N ARG A 75 -9.15 -1.75 -4.67
CA ARG A 75 -9.74 -1.89 -6.00
C ARG A 75 -11.00 -1.06 -6.17
N ASP A 76 -11.95 -1.17 -5.24
CA ASP A 76 -13.24 -0.49 -5.33
C ASP A 76 -13.08 1.03 -5.22
N ILE A 77 -12.13 1.48 -4.38
CA ILE A 77 -11.81 2.90 -4.26
C ILE A 77 -11.21 3.42 -5.56
N LEU A 78 -10.20 2.74 -6.12
CA LEU A 78 -9.58 3.15 -7.38
C LEU A 78 -10.58 3.13 -8.54
N ASN A 79 -11.39 2.08 -8.66
CA ASN A 79 -12.42 1.98 -9.67
C ASN A 79 -13.42 3.14 -9.56
N THR A 80 -13.87 3.46 -8.34
CA THR A 80 -14.77 4.60 -8.12
C THR A 80 -14.12 5.91 -8.55
N LEU A 81 -12.83 6.11 -8.24
CA LEU A 81 -12.10 7.31 -8.66
C LEU A 81 -12.03 7.44 -10.19
N ILE A 82 -11.75 6.33 -10.89
CA ILE A 82 -11.69 6.27 -12.35
C ILE A 82 -13.09 6.50 -12.97
N GLU A 83 -14.11 5.77 -12.52
CA GLU A 83 -15.48 5.86 -13.03
C GLU A 83 -16.10 7.25 -12.84
N LYS A 84 -15.70 7.96 -11.78
CA LYS A 84 -16.13 9.34 -11.51
C LYS A 84 -15.32 10.40 -12.25
N GLY A 85 -14.31 10.00 -13.05
CA GLY A 85 -13.45 10.93 -13.79
C GLY A 85 -12.53 11.76 -12.90
N LEU A 86 -12.14 11.22 -11.74
CA LEU A 86 -11.31 11.91 -10.74
C LEU A 86 -9.82 11.64 -10.89
N VAL A 87 -9.48 10.80 -11.85
CA VAL A 87 -8.12 10.49 -12.27
C VAL A 87 -8.10 10.58 -13.77
N SER A 88 -7.25 11.43 -14.32
CA SER A 88 -7.15 11.62 -15.78
C SER A 88 -5.91 10.98 -16.38
N ARG A 89 -4.91 10.68 -15.56
CA ARG A 89 -3.64 10.10 -16.03
C ARG A 89 -3.43 8.66 -15.55
N LEU A 90 -2.86 7.82 -16.43
CA LEU A 90 -2.61 6.41 -16.15
C LEU A 90 -1.48 6.19 -15.13
N ASP A 91 -0.45 7.02 -15.16
CA ASP A 91 0.64 7.00 -14.18
C ASP A 91 0.13 7.34 -12.77
N HIS A 92 -0.74 8.35 -12.66
CA HIS A 92 -1.40 8.71 -11.41
C HIS A 92 -2.36 7.61 -10.92
N ALA A 93 -3.14 6.98 -11.82
CA ALA A 93 -3.94 5.81 -11.46
C ALA A 93 -3.06 4.66 -10.92
N GLY A 94 -1.91 4.43 -11.54
CA GLY A 94 -0.92 3.45 -11.08
C GLY A 94 -0.35 3.79 -9.70
N TYR A 95 -0.01 5.07 -9.46
CA TYR A 95 0.43 5.55 -8.14
C TYR A 95 -0.64 5.35 -7.07
N LEU A 96 -1.88 5.79 -7.32
CA LEU A 96 -2.99 5.64 -6.39
C LEU A 96 -3.27 4.17 -6.09
N GLY A 97 -3.20 3.30 -7.10
CA GLY A 97 -3.33 1.86 -6.90
C GLY A 97 -2.30 1.30 -5.92
N ARG A 98 -1.02 1.68 -6.06
CA ARG A 98 0.05 1.25 -5.13
C ARG A 98 -0.20 1.75 -3.72
N GLU A 99 -0.57 3.01 -3.55
CA GLU A 99 -0.81 3.60 -2.23
C GLU A 99 -2.08 3.05 -1.55
N LEU A 100 -3.15 2.82 -2.31
CA LEU A 100 -4.38 2.21 -1.80
C LEU A 100 -4.15 0.76 -1.37
N GLU A 101 -3.44 -0.03 -2.17
CA GLU A 101 -3.09 -1.41 -1.81
C GLU A 101 -2.21 -1.44 -0.56
N LYS A 102 -1.26 -0.51 -0.45
CA LYS A 102 -0.43 -0.33 0.74
C LYS A 102 -1.27 -0.02 1.98
N ALA A 103 -2.27 0.84 1.85
CA ALA A 103 -3.22 1.15 2.92
C ALA A 103 -4.09 -0.06 3.29
N GLU A 104 -4.53 -0.85 2.30
CA GLU A 104 -5.30 -2.08 2.53
C GLU A 104 -4.48 -3.14 3.29
N ILE A 105 -3.24 -3.36 2.88
CA ILE A 105 -2.31 -4.27 3.57
C ILE A 105 -2.10 -3.81 5.02
N ALA A 106 -1.84 -2.51 5.23
CA ALA A 106 -1.69 -1.96 6.57
C ALA A 106 -2.93 -2.20 7.43
N LEU A 107 -4.12 -1.96 6.87
CA LEU A 107 -5.38 -2.17 7.56
C LEU A 107 -5.58 -3.65 7.96
N ARG A 108 -5.34 -4.58 7.03
CA ARG A 108 -5.47 -6.04 7.26
C ARG A 108 -4.47 -6.54 8.30
N LEU A 109 -3.24 -6.03 8.26
CA LEU A 109 -2.17 -6.40 9.19
C LEU A 109 -2.19 -5.60 10.50
N LYS A 110 -3.18 -4.71 10.69
CA LYS A 110 -3.29 -3.80 11.85
C LYS A 110 -2.01 -2.97 12.08
N ARG A 111 -1.40 -2.50 11.00
CA ARG A 111 -0.21 -1.65 10.99
C ARG A 111 -0.58 -0.19 10.71
N ASN A 112 0.35 0.70 11.05
CA ASN A 112 0.27 2.08 10.59
C ASN A 112 0.51 2.16 9.09
N TYR A 113 -0.16 3.11 8.46
CA TYR A 113 0.05 3.51 7.07
C TYR A 113 0.45 4.98 7.06
N VAL A 114 1.47 5.30 6.27
CA VAL A 114 1.88 6.66 5.91
C VAL A 114 2.09 6.65 4.41
N GLN A 115 1.49 7.62 3.71
CA GLN A 115 1.63 7.75 2.26
C GLN A 115 3.09 7.99 1.90
N ASP A 116 3.54 7.44 0.76
CA ASP A 116 4.93 7.48 0.26
C ASP A 116 6.01 6.83 1.13
N GLU A 117 5.68 6.40 2.35
CA GLU A 117 6.58 5.65 3.22
C GLU A 117 6.41 4.13 3.03
N PRO A 118 7.47 3.32 3.18
CA PRO A 118 7.36 1.88 3.13
C PRO A 118 6.60 1.33 4.35
N LEU A 119 5.84 0.24 4.19
CA LEU A 119 5.17 -0.45 5.31
C LEU A 119 6.16 -1.09 6.29
N TRP A 120 7.37 -1.37 5.81
CA TRP A 120 8.49 -1.88 6.57
C TRP A 120 9.66 -0.91 6.39
N PRO A 121 10.05 -0.18 7.44
CA PRO A 121 11.26 0.63 7.37
C PRO A 121 12.45 -0.28 7.10
N ALA A 122 13.39 0.17 6.25
CA ALA A 122 14.65 -0.52 6.06
C ALA A 122 15.35 -0.70 7.41
N GLU A 123 16.04 -1.82 7.60
CA GLU A 123 16.89 -2.00 8.77
C GLU A 123 17.86 -0.83 8.84
N LYS A 124 17.93 -0.15 9.99
CA LYS A 124 18.98 0.82 10.24
C LYS A 124 20.28 0.04 10.34
N SER A 125 21.11 0.11 9.29
CA SER A 125 22.50 -0.33 9.30
C SER A 125 23.29 0.34 10.43
#